data_AF-A0A3P1SMI1-F1
#
_entry.id   AF-A0A3P1SMI1-F1
#
_cell.length_a   1.000
_cell.length_b   1.000
_cell.length_c   1.000
_cell.angle_alpha   90.00
_cell.angle_beta   90.00
_cell.angle_gamma   90.00
#
_symmetry.space_group_name_H-M   'P 1'
#
loop_
_entity.id
_entity.type
_entity.pdbx_description
1 polymer ?
#
loop_
_entity_poly.entity_id
_entity_poly.type
_entity_poly.pdbx_seq_one_letter_code
_entity_poly.pdbx_strand_id
1 'polypeptide(L)'
;MKINLPEFIYKILDFILIPFVNLLVPYERISRRLQNEQLYFEKDWREYSAFTLSTLHERASTMVGHLSLMLGVCLFILQSSELENKSPEGVIVTIDAIIYISLVILSVRALRSFGLDRDRDLKEYEEHIRSELIVRYSIMQIVNSLTIVATIFIVIALLIHVWK
;
A
#
# COMPACT_ATOMS: atom_id res chain seq x y z
N MET A 1 -3.68 26.48 18.63
CA MET A 1 -2.83 25.44 17.98
C MET A 1 -3.48 25.11 16.64
N LYS A 2 -2.88 25.50 15.50
CA LYS A 2 -3.44 25.14 14.18
C LYS A 2 -3.10 23.67 13.93
N ILE A 3 -4.09 22.80 14.00
CA ILE A 3 -3.93 21.39 13.66
C ILE A 3 -3.68 21.32 12.15
N ASN A 4 -2.51 20.81 11.75
CA ASN A 4 -2.23 20.50 10.36
C ASN A 4 -3.05 19.25 9.99
N LEU A 5 -4.24 19.45 9.43
CA LEU A 5 -5.22 18.40 9.17
C LEU A 5 -4.63 17.22 8.34
N PRO A 6 -3.85 17.44 7.27
CA PRO A 6 -3.14 16.36 6.58
C PRO A 6 -2.25 15.53 7.51
N GLU A 7 -1.44 16.18 8.34
CA GLU A 7 -0.53 15.50 9.25
C GLU A 7 -1.27 14.68 10.32
N PHE A 8 -2.38 15.22 10.84
CA PHE A 8 -3.24 14.53 11.79
C PHE A 8 -3.88 13.27 11.18
N ILE A 9 -4.41 13.39 9.95
CA ILE A 9 -4.98 12.25 9.21
C ILE A 9 -3.90 11.18 9.01
N TYR A 10 -2.69 11.56 8.59
CA TYR A 10 -1.60 10.60 8.42
C TYR A 10 -1.19 9.92 9.72
N LYS A 11 -1.16 10.65 10.85
CA LYS A 11 -0.84 10.07 12.16
C LYS A 11 -1.88 9.03 12.59
N ILE A 12 -3.16 9.29 12.36
CA ILE A 12 -4.24 8.32 12.63
C ILE A 12 -4.10 7.11 11.73
N LEU A 13 -3.89 7.32 10.43
CA LEU A 13 -3.70 6.24 9.48
C LEU A 13 -2.49 5.38 9.85
N ASP A 14 -1.37 5.99 10.22
CA ASP A 14 -0.16 5.27 10.64
C ASP A 14 -0.39 4.46 11.91
N PHE A 15 -1.11 5.02 12.89
CA PHE A 15 -1.47 4.33 14.12
C PHE A 15 -2.29 3.06 13.86
N ILE A 16 -3.18 3.10 12.86
CA ILE A 16 -4.02 1.95 12.49
C ILE A 16 -3.24 0.97 11.61
N LEU A 17 -2.59 1.46 10.55
CA LEU A 17 -2.03 0.63 9.48
C LEU A 17 -0.74 -0.09 9.88
N ILE A 18 0.16 0.56 10.63
CA ILE A 18 1.47 -0.01 10.97
C ILE A 18 1.34 -1.33 11.77
N PRO A 19 0.47 -1.43 12.80
CA PRO A 19 0.23 -2.70 13.48
C PRO A 19 -0.22 -3.83 12.54
N PHE A 20 -1.13 -3.56 11.60
CA PHE A 20 -1.57 -4.56 10.62
C PHE A 20 -0.44 -4.97 9.66
N VAL A 21 0.36 -4.00 9.21
CA VAL A 21 1.52 -4.28 8.35
C VAL A 21 2.51 -5.18 9.06
N ASN A 22 2.83 -4.88 10.32
CA ASN A 22 3.77 -5.67 11.13
C ASN A 22 3.24 -7.08 11.45
N LEU A 23 1.91 -7.25 11.55
CA LEU A 23 1.29 -8.56 11.71
C LEU A 23 1.43 -9.43 10.45
N LEU A 24 1.24 -8.84 9.27
CA LEU A 24 1.24 -9.56 8.00
C LEU A 24 2.65 -9.80 7.45
N VAL A 25 3.57 -8.87 7.68
CA VAL A 25 4.93 -8.92 7.15
C VAL A 25 5.93 -8.70 8.30
N PRO A 26 6.66 -9.75 8.71
CA PRO A 26 7.59 -9.63 9.82
C PRO A 26 8.76 -8.72 9.46
N TYR A 27 8.95 -7.66 10.26
CA TYR A 27 9.97 -6.62 10.08
C TYR A 27 11.37 -7.21 9.84
N GLU A 28 11.77 -8.22 10.62
CA GLU A 28 13.07 -8.87 10.50
C GLU A 28 13.31 -9.49 9.12
N ARG A 29 12.28 -10.07 8.51
CA ARG A 29 12.39 -10.72 7.20
C ARG A 29 12.69 -9.69 6.11
N ILE A 30 12.04 -8.53 6.18
CA ILE A 30 12.25 -7.44 5.22
C ILE A 30 13.61 -6.77 5.45
N SER A 31 13.96 -6.52 6.72
CA SER A 31 15.27 -5.96 7.07
C SER A 31 16.42 -6.83 6.52
N ARG A 32 16.37 -8.16 6.74
CA ARG A 32 17.39 -9.09 6.20
C ARG A 32 17.39 -9.12 4.68
N ARG A 33 16.22 -9.08 4.02
CA ARG A 33 16.14 -9.05 2.56
C ARG A 33 16.81 -7.81 1.98
N LEU A 34 16.51 -6.63 2.53
CA LEU A 34 17.10 -5.38 2.07
C LEU A 34 18.62 -5.34 2.28
N GLN A 35 19.11 -5.90 3.40
CA GLN A 35 20.56 -6.05 3.63
C GLN A 35 21.22 -6.97 2.61
N ASN A 36 20.59 -8.13 2.30
CA ASN A 36 21.12 -9.06 1.32
C ASN A 36 21.14 -8.45 -0.10
N GLU A 37 20.09 -7.72 -0.47
CA GLU A 37 20.02 -7.02 -1.76
C GLU A 37 21.07 -5.90 -1.84
N GLN A 38 21.25 -5.11 -0.79
CA GLN A 38 22.32 -4.10 -0.73
C GLN A 38 23.71 -4.72 -0.97
N LEU A 39 24.01 -5.81 -0.27
CA LEU A 39 25.29 -6.53 -0.42
C LEU A 39 25.45 -7.10 -1.84
N TYR A 40 24.38 -7.62 -2.43
CA TYR A 40 24.39 -8.15 -3.79
C TYR A 40 24.67 -7.09 -4.85
N PHE A 41 24.13 -5.87 -4.69
CA PHE A 41 24.37 -4.77 -5.62
C PHE A 41 25.70 -4.03 -5.38
N GLU A 42 26.46 -4.40 -4.35
CA GLU A 42 27.73 -3.75 -3.96
C GLU A 42 27.62 -2.22 -3.78
N LYS A 43 26.43 -1.72 -3.42
CA LYS A 43 26.16 -0.28 -3.29
C LYS A 43 26.34 0.20 -1.85
N ASP A 44 26.83 1.44 -1.71
CA ASP A 44 26.75 2.15 -0.43
C ASP A 44 25.29 2.26 0.03
N TRP A 45 25.07 2.24 1.34
CA TRP A 45 23.73 2.27 1.94
C TRP A 45 22.91 3.45 1.45
N ARG A 46 23.53 4.63 1.28
CA ARG A 46 22.83 5.83 0.84
C ARG A 46 22.35 5.73 -0.60
N GLU A 47 23.21 5.24 -1.49
CA GLU A 47 22.87 5.04 -2.90
C GLU A 47 21.81 3.96 -3.06
N TYR A 48 21.96 2.84 -2.33
CA TYR A 48 20.98 1.75 -2.31
C TYR A 48 19.62 2.23 -1.79
N SER A 49 19.60 3.02 -0.71
CA SER A 49 18.38 3.58 -0.15
C SER A 49 17.69 4.53 -1.13
N ALA A 50 18.44 5.45 -1.75
CA ALA A 50 17.89 6.37 -2.75
C ALA A 50 17.27 5.61 -3.94
N PHE A 51 17.98 4.62 -4.48
CA PHE A 51 17.47 3.77 -5.56
C PHE A 51 16.20 3.00 -5.15
N THR A 52 16.22 2.39 -3.97
CA THR A 52 15.08 1.61 -3.46
C THR A 52 13.87 2.49 -3.21
N LEU A 53 14.06 3.70 -2.67
CA LEU A 53 12.98 4.66 -2.47
C LEU A 53 12.37 5.12 -3.79
N SER A 54 13.21 5.42 -4.80
CA SER A 54 12.72 5.76 -6.13
C SER A 54 11.87 4.62 -6.71
N THR A 55 12.37 3.39 -6.62
CA THR A 55 11.66 2.19 -7.10
C THR A 55 10.33 1.99 -6.36
N LEU A 56 10.32 2.17 -5.04
CA LEU A 56 9.11 2.07 -4.23
C LEU A 56 8.10 3.17 -4.60
N HIS A 57 8.57 4.39 -4.87
CA HIS A 57 7.71 5.50 -5.27
C HIS A 57 7.05 5.23 -6.63
N GLU A 58 7.82 4.77 -7.62
CA GLU A 58 7.32 4.40 -8.94
C GLU A 58 6.29 3.27 -8.87
N ARG A 59 6.59 2.21 -8.11
CA ARG A 59 5.66 1.08 -7.89
C ARG A 59 4.40 1.54 -7.18
N ALA A 60 4.51 2.31 -6.10
CA ALA A 60 3.36 2.82 -5.38
C ALA A 60 2.48 3.73 -6.26
N SER A 61 3.10 4.60 -7.08
CA SER A 61 2.38 5.47 -8.01
C SER A 61 1.60 4.65 -9.06
N THR A 62 2.26 3.64 -9.64
CA THR A 62 1.63 2.70 -10.58
C THR A 62 0.47 1.95 -9.93
N MET A 63 0.67 1.48 -8.69
CA MET A 63 -0.37 0.78 -7.93
C MET A 63 -1.55 1.69 -7.60
N VAL A 64 -1.34 2.95 -7.25
CA VAL A 64 -2.45 3.91 -7.07
C VAL A 64 -3.30 3.98 -8.35
N GLY A 65 -2.67 4.14 -9.52
CA GLY A 65 -3.38 4.15 -10.79
C GLY A 65 -4.16 2.86 -11.06
N HIS A 66 -3.53 1.71 -10.88
CA HIS A 66 -4.16 0.40 -11.07
C HIS A 66 -5.36 0.18 -10.12
N LEU A 67 -5.19 0.45 -8.83
CA LEU A 67 -6.23 0.28 -7.82
C LEU A 67 -7.39 1.26 -8.04
N SER A 68 -7.13 2.49 -8.49
CA SER A 68 -8.19 3.43 -8.85
C SER A 68 -9.03 2.96 -10.03
N LEU A 69 -8.41 2.32 -11.04
CA LEU A 69 -9.16 1.71 -12.14
C LEU A 69 -10.03 0.55 -11.66
N MET A 70 -9.48 -0.34 -10.84
CA MET A 70 -10.24 -1.47 -10.28
C MET A 70 -11.40 -1.02 -9.39
N LEU A 71 -11.18 0.03 -8.58
CA LEU A 71 -12.25 0.64 -7.80
C LEU A 71 -13.34 1.24 -8.70
N GLY A 72 -12.96 1.87 -9.82
CA GLY A 72 -13.91 2.35 -10.82
C GLY A 72 -14.74 1.21 -11.43
N VAL A 73 -14.12 0.07 -11.72
CA VAL A 73 -14.80 -1.14 -12.19
C VAL A 73 -15.78 -1.66 -11.13
N CYS A 74 -15.39 -1.76 -9.86
CA CYS A 74 -16.29 -2.14 -8.77
C CYS A 74 -17.52 -1.24 -8.69
N LEU A 75 -17.32 0.09 -8.72
CA LEU A 75 -18.42 1.05 -8.65
C LEU A 75 -19.36 0.94 -9.86
N PHE A 76 -18.80 0.72 -11.05
CA PHE A 76 -19.59 0.50 -12.25
C PHE A 76 -20.44 -0.77 -12.14
N ILE A 77 -19.86 -1.89 -11.68
CA ILE A 77 -20.59 -3.15 -11.48
C ILE A 77 -21.73 -2.94 -10.47
N LEU A 78 -21.45 -2.29 -9.33
CA LEU A 78 -22.45 -2.00 -8.30
C LEU A 78 -23.59 -1.11 -8.83
N GLN A 79 -23.30 -0.20 -9.76
CA GLN A 79 -24.29 0.70 -10.36
C GLN A 79 -25.07 0.05 -11.52
N SER A 80 -24.40 -0.74 -12.36
CA SER A 80 -24.99 -1.34 -13.57
C SER A 80 -25.94 -2.47 -13.23
N SER A 81 -25.77 -3.06 -12.06
CA SER A 81 -26.58 -4.16 -11.62
C SER A 81 -27.82 -3.71 -10.87
N GLU A 82 -28.97 -4.32 -11.17
CA GLU A 82 -30.04 -4.51 -10.18
C GLU A 82 -29.61 -5.46 -9.04
N LEU A 83 -28.31 -5.55 -8.71
CA LEU A 83 -27.85 -6.29 -7.54
C LEU A 83 -28.39 -5.51 -6.34
N GLU A 84 -29.50 -5.97 -5.78
CA GLU A 84 -29.77 -5.68 -4.39
C GLU A 84 -28.47 -5.96 -3.62
N ASN A 85 -28.06 -5.03 -2.75
CA ASN A 85 -26.88 -5.18 -1.88
C ASN A 85 -26.88 -6.49 -1.04
N LYS A 86 -27.95 -7.29 -1.12
CA LYS A 86 -28.14 -8.59 -0.47
C LYS A 86 -27.77 -9.79 -1.34
N SER A 87 -27.53 -9.61 -2.62
CA SER A 87 -27.08 -10.67 -3.53
C SER A 87 -25.61 -11.05 -3.24
N PRO A 88 -25.21 -12.33 -3.39
CA PRO A 88 -23.84 -12.75 -3.12
C PRO A 88 -22.79 -11.99 -3.93
N GLU A 89 -23.09 -11.67 -5.20
CA GLU A 89 -22.23 -10.89 -6.10
C GLU A 89 -22.05 -9.45 -5.60
N GLY A 90 -23.14 -8.77 -5.21
CA GLY A 90 -23.06 -7.39 -4.69
C GLY A 90 -22.25 -7.31 -3.39
N VAL A 91 -22.36 -8.32 -2.53
CA VAL A 91 -21.56 -8.43 -1.29
C VAL A 91 -20.08 -8.62 -1.62
N ILE A 92 -19.72 -9.50 -2.55
CA ILE A 92 -18.32 -9.72 -2.97
C ILE A 92 -17.73 -8.42 -3.53
N VAL A 93 -18.42 -7.76 -4.45
CA VAL A 93 -17.93 -6.52 -5.08
C VAL A 93 -17.79 -5.39 -4.06
N THR A 94 -18.68 -5.32 -3.06
CA THR A 94 -18.58 -4.34 -1.97
C THR A 94 -17.35 -4.60 -1.09
N ILE A 95 -17.10 -5.86 -0.73
CA ILE A 95 -15.90 -6.24 0.01
C ILE A 95 -14.64 -5.87 -0.78
N ASP A 96 -14.60 -6.21 -2.07
CA ASP A 96 -13.49 -5.87 -2.96
C ASP A 96 -13.28 -4.35 -3.02
N ALA A 97 -14.34 -3.55 -3.16
CA ALA A 97 -14.25 -2.09 -3.16
C ALA A 97 -13.62 -1.54 -1.86
N ILE A 98 -13.99 -2.08 -0.70
CA ILE A 98 -13.40 -1.71 0.60
C ILE A 98 -11.91 -2.10 0.66
N ILE A 99 -11.56 -3.27 0.13
CA ILE A 99 -10.16 -3.71 0.02
C ILE A 99 -9.39 -2.74 -0.87
N TYR A 100 -9.88 -2.42 -2.08
CA TYR A 100 -9.22 -1.47 -2.99
C TYR A 100 -9.03 -0.09 -2.36
N ILE A 101 -10.02 0.45 -1.65
CA ILE A 101 -9.87 1.71 -0.91
C ILE A 101 -8.72 1.62 0.10
N SER A 102 -8.68 0.53 0.87
CA SER A 102 -7.63 0.30 1.88
C SER A 102 -6.25 0.20 1.22
N LEU A 103 -6.14 -0.49 0.08
CA LEU A 103 -4.90 -0.62 -0.68
C LEU A 103 -4.44 0.71 -1.30
N VAL A 104 -5.38 1.57 -1.74
CA VAL A 104 -5.06 2.93 -2.22
C VAL A 104 -4.46 3.76 -1.09
N ILE A 105 -5.08 3.74 0.10
CA ILE A 105 -4.59 4.48 1.26
C ILE A 105 -3.17 4.02 1.64
N LEU A 106 -2.93 2.71 1.66
CA LEU A 106 -1.61 2.12 1.89
C LEU A 106 -0.59 2.58 0.83
N SER A 107 -0.96 2.55 -0.44
CA SER A 107 -0.08 2.98 -1.54
C SER A 107 0.26 4.47 -1.45
N VAL A 108 -0.71 5.33 -1.11
CA VAL A 108 -0.50 6.76 -0.87
C VAL A 108 0.44 6.99 0.33
N ARG A 109 0.35 6.16 1.38
CA ARG A 109 1.29 6.25 2.52
C ARG A 109 2.73 5.94 2.10
N ALA A 110 2.93 5.04 1.15
CA ALA A 110 4.24 4.73 0.61
C ALA A 110 4.84 5.89 -0.24
N LEU A 111 3.99 6.76 -0.81
CA LEU A 111 4.39 7.94 -1.58
C LEU A 111 4.77 9.16 -0.72
N ARG A 112 4.47 9.15 0.58
CA ARG A 112 4.71 10.29 1.48
C ARG A 112 6.19 10.73 1.46
N SER A 113 6.46 12.04 1.49
CA SER A 113 7.83 12.57 1.53
C SER A 113 8.52 12.29 2.88
N PHE A 114 9.84 12.08 2.86
CA PHE A 114 10.68 12.08 4.06
C PHE A 114 10.92 13.51 4.56
N GLY A 115 11.16 13.69 5.86
CA GLY A 115 11.75 14.94 6.38
C GLY A 115 10.78 16.00 6.89
N LEU A 116 9.67 15.59 7.53
CA LEU A 116 8.89 16.52 8.36
C LEU A 116 9.61 16.88 9.68
N ASP A 117 10.60 16.08 10.10
CA ASP A 117 11.41 16.32 11.30
C ASP A 117 12.81 16.77 10.90
N ARG A 118 13.01 18.10 10.81
CA ARG A 118 14.28 18.72 10.35
C ARG A 118 15.36 18.84 11.44
N ASP A 119 15.05 18.46 12.68
CA ASP A 119 15.90 18.74 13.85
C ASP A 119 16.63 17.49 14.41
N ARG A 120 16.78 16.42 13.62
CA ARG A 120 17.41 15.17 14.09
C ARG A 120 18.89 15.09 13.71
N ASP A 121 19.69 14.49 14.58
CA ASP A 121 21.08 14.13 14.29
C ASP A 121 21.18 13.16 13.11
N LEU A 122 22.29 13.22 12.37
CA LEU A 122 22.45 12.47 11.11
C LEU A 122 22.31 10.95 11.27
N LYS A 123 22.76 10.39 12.40
CA LYS A 123 22.60 8.96 12.71
C LYS A 123 21.14 8.58 12.98
N GLU A 124 20.43 9.39 13.77
CA GLU A 124 19.00 9.17 14.05
C GLU A 124 18.16 9.31 12.78
N TYR A 125 18.57 10.22 11.89
CA TYR A 125 17.96 10.39 10.57
C TYR A 125 18.16 9.16 9.68
N GLU A 126 19.37 8.57 9.65
CA GLU A 126 19.65 7.34 8.90
C GLU A 126 18.87 6.13 9.44
N GLU A 127 18.77 5.97 10.77
CA GLU A 127 17.95 4.93 11.38
C GLU A 127 16.46 5.12 11.07
N HIS A 128 15.98 6.35 11.10
CA HIS A 128 14.60 6.68 10.73
C HIS A 128 14.32 6.33 9.27
N ILE A 129 15.19 6.70 8.34
CA ILE A 129 15.07 6.34 6.91
C ILE A 129 15.02 4.83 6.77
N ARG A 130 15.90 4.09 7.47
CA ARG A 130 15.96 2.63 7.38
C ARG A 130 14.65 1.98 7.82
N SER A 131 14.12 2.41 8.97
CA SER A 131 12.85 1.92 9.48
C SER A 131 11.70 2.22 8.52
N GLU A 132 11.63 3.45 8.04
CA GLU A 132 10.59 3.90 7.12
C GLU A 132 10.67 3.19 5.75
N LEU A 133 11.88 2.88 5.26
CA LEU A 133 12.08 2.11 4.04
C LEU A 133 11.59 0.66 4.20
N ILE A 134 11.84 0.04 5.36
CA ILE A 134 11.30 -1.28 5.70
C ILE A 134 9.77 -1.24 5.71
N VAL A 135 9.16 -0.24 6.38
CA VAL A 135 7.70 -0.08 6.44
C VAL A 135 7.11 0.06 5.03
N ARG A 136 7.67 0.91 4.17
CA ARG A 136 7.19 1.09 2.80
C ARG A 136 7.32 -0.17 1.96
N TYR A 137 8.42 -0.90 2.11
CA TYR A 137 8.61 -2.16 1.42
C TYR A 137 7.58 -3.20 1.86
N SER A 138 7.32 -3.31 3.17
CA SER A 138 6.27 -4.18 3.72
C SER A 138 4.89 -3.81 3.19
N ILE A 139 4.56 -2.52 3.17
CA ILE A 139 3.31 -2.01 2.59
C ILE A 139 3.18 -2.45 1.13
N MET A 140 4.21 -2.22 0.31
CA MET A 140 4.16 -2.60 -1.11
C MET A 140 4.05 -4.11 -1.32
N GLN A 141 4.65 -4.92 -0.45
CA GLN A 141 4.47 -6.37 -0.50
C GLN A 141 3.03 -6.78 -0.20
N ILE A 142 2.38 -6.16 0.80
CA ILE A 142 0.97 -6.38 1.13
C ILE A 142 0.08 -5.94 -0.02
N VAL A 143 0.28 -4.72 -0.52
CA VAL A 143 -0.48 -4.15 -1.64
C VAL A 143 -0.43 -5.10 -2.83
N ASN A 144 0.77 -5.47 -3.31
CA ASN A 144 0.89 -6.35 -4.46
C ASN A 144 0.21 -7.71 -4.24
N SER A 145 0.38 -8.32 -3.05
CA SER A 145 -0.19 -9.64 -2.75
C SER A 145 -1.73 -9.60 -2.67
N LEU A 146 -2.29 -8.61 -1.98
CA LEU A 146 -3.73 -8.45 -1.85
C LEU A 146 -4.40 -7.99 -3.15
N THR A 147 -3.73 -7.19 -3.97
CA THR A 147 -4.25 -6.82 -5.29
C THR A 147 -4.42 -8.05 -6.17
N ILE A 148 -3.46 -8.97 -6.21
CA ILE A 148 -3.58 -10.21 -7.00
C ILE A 148 -4.83 -10.99 -6.56
N VAL A 149 -5.00 -11.18 -5.25
CA VAL A 149 -6.15 -11.90 -4.69
C VAL A 149 -7.47 -11.20 -5.03
N ALA A 150 -7.57 -9.89 -4.77
CA ALA A 150 -8.77 -9.09 -5.07
C ALA A 150 -9.09 -9.04 -6.57
N THR A 151 -8.07 -9.04 -7.44
CA THR A 151 -8.28 -9.05 -8.90
C THR A 151 -8.90 -10.38 -9.33
N ILE A 152 -8.45 -11.50 -8.76
CA ILE A 152 -9.02 -12.82 -9.03
C ILE A 152 -10.50 -12.87 -8.61
N PHE A 153 -10.85 -12.31 -7.44
CA PHE A 153 -12.23 -12.26 -6.98
C PHE A 153 -13.13 -11.41 -7.89
N ILE A 154 -12.68 -10.22 -8.31
CA ILE A 154 -13.39 -9.40 -9.30
C ILE A 154 -13.63 -10.18 -10.59
N VAL A 155 -12.60 -10.85 -11.13
CA VAL A 155 -12.72 -11.57 -12.39
C VAL A 155 -13.74 -12.71 -12.27
N ILE A 156 -13.72 -13.45 -11.16
CA ILE A 156 -14.72 -14.49 -10.88
C ILE A 156 -16.12 -13.89 -10.79
N ALA A 157 -16.29 -12.77 -10.07
CA ALA A 157 -17.59 -12.09 -9.96
C ALA A 157 -18.11 -11.63 -11.33
N LEU A 158 -17.24 -11.06 -12.17
CA LEU A 158 -17.57 -10.68 -13.55
C LEU A 158 -17.95 -11.88 -14.42
N LEU A 159 -17.22 -12.99 -14.34
CA LEU A 159 -17.54 -14.20 -15.10
C LEU A 159 -18.93 -14.75 -14.72
N ILE A 160 -19.25 -14.77 -13.42
CA ILE A 160 -20.58 -15.20 -12.96
C ILE A 160 -21.66 -14.24 -13.47
N HIS A 161 -21.39 -12.93 -13.47
CA HIS A 161 -22.33 -11.92 -13.92
C HIS A 161 -22.61 -11.99 -15.43
N VAL A 162 -21.59 -12.20 -16.26
CA VAL A 162 -21.72 -12.28 -17.73
C VAL A 162 -22.42 -13.56 -18.19
N TRP A 163 -22.32 -14.65 -17.43
CA TRP A 163 -22.90 -15.95 -17.79
C TRP A 163 -24.34 -16.15 -17.29
N LYS A 164 -24.95 -15.13 -16.65
CA LYS A 164 -26.37 -15.08 -16.31
C LYS A 164 -27.18 -14.40 -17.42
#